data_AF-A0A2R6CTV0-F1
#
_entry.id   AF-A0A2R6CTV0-F1
#
_cell.length_a   1.000
_cell.length_b   1.000
_cell.length_c   1.000
_cell.angle_alpha   90.00
_cell.angle_beta   90.00
_cell.angle_gamma   90.00
#
_symmetry.space_group_name_H-M   'P 1'
#
loop_
_entity.id
_entity.type
_entity.pdbx_description
1 polymer ?
#
loop_
_entity_poly.entity_id
_entity_poly.type
_entity_poly.pdbx_seq_one_letter_code
_entity_poly.pdbx_strand_id
1 'polypeptide(L)'
;MTTRPRLIDLDRSLLPGLIAVALFGVMAAVFLAAGFDDVTGFADSASIVAGLGYALVGAADSAGTEALYRNTENFLVALVLIGVLLDAALDGSLMLAKRDDEGGDGE
;
A
#
# COMPACT_ATOMS: atom_id res chain seq x y z
N MET A 1 -37.09 13.14 -17.72
CA MET A 1 -37.07 13.80 -16.41
C MET A 1 -35.72 13.52 -15.77
N THR A 2 -34.92 14.53 -15.50
CA THR A 2 -33.63 14.36 -14.81
C THR A 2 -33.83 14.71 -13.34
N THR A 3 -33.67 13.72 -12.48
CA THR A 3 -33.75 13.90 -11.03
C THR A 3 -32.67 14.88 -10.59
N ARG A 4 -33.01 15.89 -9.78
CA ARG A 4 -32.03 16.84 -9.25
C ARG A 4 -31.00 16.10 -8.37
N PRO A 5 -29.70 16.44 -8.45
CA PRO A 5 -28.69 15.88 -7.57
C PRO A 5 -29.04 16.24 -6.12
N ARG A 6 -29.19 15.21 -5.28
CA ARG A 6 -29.41 15.37 -3.83
C ARG A 6 -28.04 15.38 -3.15
N LEU A 7 -27.83 16.31 -2.24
CA LEU A 7 -26.62 16.35 -1.42
C LEU A 7 -26.65 15.15 -0.45
N ILE A 8 -25.48 14.58 -0.18
CA ILE A 8 -25.33 13.47 0.77
C ILE A 8 -25.56 14.01 2.18
N ASP A 9 -26.44 13.36 2.94
CA ASP A 9 -26.71 13.73 4.33
C ASP A 9 -25.47 13.47 5.19
N LEU A 10 -25.04 14.47 5.97
CA LEU A 10 -23.92 14.35 6.91
C LEU A 10 -24.39 13.61 8.16
N ASP A 11 -24.42 12.28 8.09
CA ASP A 11 -24.85 11.41 9.18
C ASP A 11 -23.73 10.44 9.62
N ARG A 12 -24.09 9.45 10.46
CA ARG A 12 -23.14 8.47 10.99
C ARG A 12 -22.57 7.54 9.91
N SER A 13 -23.16 7.50 8.71
CA SER A 13 -22.65 6.74 7.56
C SER A 13 -21.34 7.31 7.02
N LEU A 14 -21.02 8.58 7.29
CA LEU A 14 -19.75 9.21 6.90
C LEU A 14 -18.59 8.88 7.86
N LEU A 15 -18.88 8.30 9.01
CA LEU A 15 -17.88 8.02 10.04
C LEU A 15 -16.71 7.14 9.54
N PRO A 16 -16.93 6.07 8.76
CA PRO A 16 -15.83 5.28 8.19
C PRO A 16 -14.95 6.09 7.23
N GLY A 17 -15.57 6.93 6.40
CA GLY A 17 -14.85 7.83 5.48
C GLY A 17 -13.99 8.86 6.23
N LEU A 18 -14.53 9.43 7.32
CA LEU A 18 -13.78 10.36 8.17
C LEU A 18 -12.57 9.69 8.83
N ILE A 19 -12.73 8.44 9.31
CA ILE A 19 -11.62 7.66 9.88
C ILE A 19 -10.53 7.41 8.83
N ALA A 20 -10.91 7.08 7.60
CA ALA A 20 -9.96 6.89 6.51
C ALA A 20 -9.17 8.18 6.20
N VAL A 21 -9.85 9.34 6.16
CA VAL A 21 -9.19 10.64 5.98
C VAL A 21 -8.26 10.97 7.15
N ALA A 22 -8.65 10.67 8.39
CA ALA A 22 -7.79 10.86 9.55
C ALA A 22 -6.53 9.98 9.47
N LEU A 23 -6.66 8.70 9.10
CA LEU A 23 -5.54 7.79 8.89
C LEU A 23 -4.60 8.29 7.78
N PHE A 24 -5.17 8.79 6.69
CA PHE A 24 -4.39 9.41 5.61
C PHE A 24 -3.61 10.63 6.12
N GLY A 25 -4.23 11.49 6.93
CA GLY A 25 -3.56 12.63 7.56
C GLY A 25 -2.39 12.21 8.45
N VAL A 26 -2.54 11.14 9.25
CA VAL A 26 -1.46 10.57 10.05
C VAL A 26 -0.31 10.10 9.15
N MET A 27 -0.60 9.42 8.05
CA MET A 27 0.44 8.94 7.14
C MET A 27 1.16 10.07 6.43
N ALA A 28 0.44 11.10 5.98
CA ALA A 28 1.03 12.30 5.42
C ALA A 28 1.97 12.99 6.42
N ALA A 29 1.56 13.11 7.69
CA ALA A 29 2.40 13.69 8.74
C ALA A 29 3.68 12.86 8.97
N VAL A 30 3.58 11.53 9.01
CA VAL A 30 4.74 10.64 9.17
C VAL A 30 5.71 10.80 7.99
N PHE A 31 5.22 10.81 6.75
CA PHE A 31 6.09 10.93 5.58
C PHE A 31 6.75 12.31 5.47
N LEU A 32 6.06 13.39 5.86
CA LEU A 32 6.64 14.73 5.89
C LEU A 32 7.65 14.91 7.03
N ALA A 33 7.47 14.20 8.15
CA ALA A 33 8.38 14.24 9.29
C ALA A 33 9.56 13.27 9.13
N ALA A 34 9.51 12.32 8.19
CA ALA A 34 10.57 11.37 7.96
C ALA A 34 11.80 12.09 7.39
N GLY A 35 12.93 12.02 8.11
CA GLY A 35 14.22 12.42 7.60
C GLY A 35 14.81 11.32 6.73
N PHE A 36 15.15 11.64 5.48
CA PHE A 36 15.96 10.78 4.64
C PHE A 36 17.41 11.29 4.71
N ASP A 37 18.35 10.36 4.91
CA ASP A 37 19.78 10.67 4.77
C ASP A 37 20.11 10.97 3.30
N ASP A 38 21.32 11.48 3.06
CA ASP A 38 21.81 11.74 1.70
C ASP A 38 21.65 10.51 0.80
N VAL A 39 21.09 10.73 -0.39
CA VAL A 39 20.83 9.67 -1.36
C VAL A 39 22.15 9.21 -1.97
N THR A 40 22.78 8.20 -1.36
CA THR A 40 23.83 7.43 -2.03
C THR A 40 23.19 6.56 -3.10
N GLY A 41 23.42 6.92 -4.36
CA GLY A 41 23.05 6.09 -5.50
C GLY A 41 23.76 4.73 -5.48
N PHE A 42 23.28 3.82 -6.30
CA PHE A 42 23.87 2.48 -6.43
C PHE A 42 25.15 2.51 -7.26
N ALA A 43 26.08 1.59 -6.98
CA ALA A 43 27.24 1.37 -7.83
C ALA A 43 26.79 0.82 -9.20
N ASP A 44 27.49 1.17 -10.29
CA ASP A 44 27.11 0.83 -11.67
C ASP A 44 26.93 -0.69 -11.93
N SER A 45 27.54 -1.54 -11.10
CA SER A 45 27.49 -3.01 -11.21
C SER A 45 26.44 -3.67 -10.31
N ALA A 46 25.60 -2.91 -9.62
CA ALA A 46 24.71 -3.44 -8.60
C ALA A 46 23.25 -3.46 -9.09
N SER A 47 22.62 -4.64 -9.08
CA SER A 47 21.31 -4.89 -9.72
C SER A 47 20.23 -5.27 -8.70
N ILE A 48 19.18 -4.43 -8.57
CA ILE A 48 18.07 -4.65 -7.61
C ILE A 48 17.35 -5.94 -7.97
N VAL A 49 17.11 -6.12 -9.26
CA VAL A 49 16.36 -7.25 -9.79
C VAL A 49 17.11 -8.55 -9.54
N ALA A 50 18.43 -8.58 -9.76
CA ALA A 50 19.24 -9.78 -9.51
C ALA A 50 19.26 -10.12 -8.02
N GLY A 51 19.55 -9.14 -7.15
CA GLY A 51 19.56 -9.34 -5.69
C GLY A 51 18.22 -9.88 -5.16
N LEU A 52 17.10 -9.29 -5.61
CA LEU A 52 15.76 -9.78 -5.26
C LEU A 52 15.51 -11.21 -5.75
N GLY A 53 15.93 -11.54 -6.97
CA GLY A 53 15.79 -12.89 -7.53
C GLY A 53 16.53 -13.95 -6.71
N TYR A 54 17.76 -13.65 -6.30
CA TYR A 54 18.53 -14.55 -5.42
C TYR A 54 17.90 -14.68 -4.03
N ALA A 55 17.42 -13.59 -3.44
CA ALA A 55 16.75 -13.61 -2.14
C ALA A 55 15.45 -14.41 -2.16
N LEU A 56 14.67 -14.36 -3.25
CA LEU A 56 13.42 -15.11 -3.40
C LEU A 56 13.60 -16.63 -3.33
N VAL A 57 14.76 -17.14 -3.75
CA VAL A 57 15.08 -18.57 -3.74
C VAL A 57 15.93 -18.96 -2.53
N GLY A 58 16.11 -18.05 -1.55
CA GLY A 58 16.93 -18.29 -0.37
C GLY A 58 18.42 -18.41 -0.68
N ALA A 59 18.88 -17.78 -1.76
CA ALA A 59 20.26 -17.82 -2.25
C ALA A 59 20.87 -16.41 -2.29
N ALA A 60 20.46 -15.50 -1.40
CA ALA A 60 20.88 -14.10 -1.38
C ALA A 60 22.41 -13.92 -1.39
N ASP A 61 23.15 -14.77 -0.68
CA ASP A 61 24.62 -14.75 -0.65
C ASP A 61 25.26 -15.04 -2.02
N SER A 62 24.55 -15.74 -2.90
CA SER A 62 25.01 -16.10 -4.25
C SER A 62 24.98 -14.92 -5.22
N ALA A 63 24.33 -13.80 -4.85
CA ALA A 63 24.29 -12.60 -5.67
C ALA A 63 25.64 -11.84 -5.73
N GLY A 64 26.59 -12.16 -4.85
CA GLY A 64 27.95 -11.59 -4.89
C GLY A 64 27.95 -10.05 -4.86
N THR A 65 28.80 -9.42 -5.68
CA THR A 65 28.87 -7.95 -5.82
C THR A 65 27.61 -7.31 -6.44
N GLU A 66 26.68 -8.10 -6.97
CA GLU A 66 25.38 -7.59 -7.45
C GLU A 66 24.36 -7.42 -6.32
N ALA A 67 24.63 -7.99 -5.13
CA ALA A 67 23.82 -7.78 -3.94
C ALA A 67 23.97 -6.33 -3.47
N LEU A 68 23.03 -5.49 -3.89
CA LEU A 68 22.94 -4.09 -3.49
C LEU A 68 22.87 -3.85 -1.98
N TYR A 69 22.42 -4.84 -1.23
CA TYR A 69 22.21 -4.72 0.19
C TYR A 69 22.63 -6.00 0.91
N ARG A 70 23.45 -5.86 1.96
CA ARG A 70 23.58 -6.89 3.01
C ARG A 70 22.23 -7.27 3.64
N ASN A 71 21.20 -6.42 3.45
CA ASN A 71 19.84 -6.58 3.94
C ASN A 71 18.83 -6.86 2.82
N THR A 72 19.24 -7.43 1.67
CA THR A 72 18.33 -7.72 0.55
C THR A 72 17.15 -8.60 0.99
N GLU A 73 17.37 -9.51 1.93
CA GLU A 73 16.30 -10.33 2.53
C GLU A 73 15.30 -9.49 3.34
N ASN A 74 15.77 -8.57 4.19
CA ASN A 74 14.88 -7.70 4.96
C ASN A 74 14.06 -6.80 4.04
N PHE A 75 14.67 -6.32 2.95
CA PHE A 75 13.94 -5.56 1.94
C PHE A 75 12.89 -6.42 1.23
N LEU A 76 13.23 -7.67 0.86
CA LEU A 76 12.28 -8.60 0.26
C LEU A 76 11.09 -8.87 1.19
N VAL A 77 11.34 -9.07 2.50
CA VAL A 77 10.27 -9.23 3.49
C VAL A 77 9.37 -8.00 3.54
N ALA A 78 9.95 -6.80 3.62
CA ALA A 78 9.19 -5.55 3.61
C ALA A 78 8.36 -5.40 2.32
N LEU A 79 8.96 -5.71 1.16
CA LEU A 79 8.30 -5.65 -0.14
C LEU A 79 7.09 -6.60 -0.21
N VAL A 80 7.25 -7.84 0.25
CA VAL A 80 6.16 -8.84 0.28
C VAL A 80 5.06 -8.41 1.26
N LEU A 81 5.42 -7.90 2.44
CA LEU A 81 4.45 -7.39 3.41
C LEU A 81 3.62 -6.22 2.84
N ILE A 82 4.27 -5.29 2.13
CA ILE A 82 3.57 -4.21 1.44
C ILE A 82 2.63 -4.78 0.37
N GLY A 83 3.08 -5.77 -0.41
CA GLY A 83 2.24 -6.43 -1.41
C GLY A 83 0.96 -7.03 -0.81
N VAL A 84 1.09 -7.81 0.28
CA VAL A 84 -0.05 -8.40 1.00
C VAL A 84 -0.97 -7.31 1.57
N LEU A 85 -0.40 -6.24 2.12
CA LEU A 85 -1.18 -5.14 2.67
C LEU A 85 -1.98 -4.41 1.58
N LEU A 86 -1.37 -4.16 0.42
CA LEU A 86 -2.02 -3.50 -0.71
C LEU A 86 -3.15 -4.36 -1.28
N ASP A 87 -2.95 -5.68 -1.36
CA ASP A 87 -3.97 -6.63 -1.79
C ASP A 87 -5.20 -6.60 -0.86
N ALA A 88 -4.98 -6.73 0.45
CA ALA A 88 -6.04 -6.65 1.44
C ALA A 88 -6.75 -5.28 1.46
N ALA A 89 -6.01 -4.19 1.24
CA ALA A 89 -6.58 -2.85 1.16
C ALA A 89 -7.45 -2.69 -0.09
N LEU A 90 -7.03 -3.24 -1.23
CA LEU A 90 -7.79 -3.23 -2.47
C LEU A 90 -9.09 -4.04 -2.31
N ASP A 91 -9.01 -5.25 -1.77
CA ASP A 91 -10.16 -6.10 -1.49
C ASP A 91 -11.12 -5.45 -0.50
N GLY A 92 -10.60 -4.86 0.58
CA GLY A 92 -11.40 -4.10 1.54
C GLY A 92 -12.09 -2.90 0.89
N SER A 93 -11.40 -2.17 0.02
CA SER A 93 -11.99 -1.05 -0.71
C SER A 93 -13.11 -1.51 -1.65
N LEU A 94 -12.93 -2.65 -2.31
CA LEU A 94 -13.93 -3.22 -3.21
C LEU A 94 -15.15 -3.74 -2.44
N MET A 95 -14.92 -4.42 -1.31
CA MET A 95 -15.99 -4.86 -0.41
C MET A 95 -16.82 -3.69 0.11
N LEU A 96 -16.17 -2.60 0.51
CA LEU A 96 -16.86 -1.40 1.02
C LEU A 96 -17.54 -0.58 -0.09
N ALA A 97 -16.99 -0.60 -1.31
CA ALA A 97 -17.58 0.09 -2.45
C ALA A 97 -18.83 -0.61 -2.98
N LYS A 98 -18.87 -1.95 -2.87
CA LYS A 98 -20.08 -2.72 -3.18
C LYS A 98 -21.17 -2.36 -2.18
N ARG A 99 -22.25 -1.81 -2.69
CA ARG A 99 -23.52 -1.70 -1.94
C ARG A 99 -24.24 -3.01 -2.20
N ASP A 100 -24.69 -3.67 -1.13
CA ASP A 100 -25.59 -4.80 -1.29
C ASP A 100 -26.87 -4.27 -1.95
N ASP A 101 -27.13 -4.68 -3.19
CA ASP A 101 -28.39 -4.41 -3.90
C ASP A 101 -29.57 -5.20 -3.26
N GLU A 102 -29.34 -5.96 -2.18
CA GLU A 102 -30.32 -6.73 -1.42
C GLU A 102 -31.11 -5.88 -0.40
N GLY A 103 -31.45 -4.65 -0.78
CA GLY A 103 -32.44 -3.80 -0.10
C GLY A 103 -33.69 -3.54 -0.93
N GLY A 104 -33.81 -4.18 -2.10
CA GLY A 104 -35.05 -4.21 -2.87
C GLY A 104 -35.87 -5.43 -2.49
N ASP A 105 -36.69 -5.33 -1.44
CA ASP A 105 -38.06 -5.84 -1.43
C ASP A 105 -38.78 -5.50 -0.12
N GLY A 106 -39.77 -4.60 -0.21
CA GLY A 106 -40.79 -4.38 0.83
C GLY A 106 -41.37 -2.98 0.91
N GLU A 107 -42.44 -2.73 0.12
CA GLU A 107 -43.39 -1.58 0.09
C GLU A 107 -43.11 -0.39 -0.85
#